data_AF-A0A1M5Z3K2-F1
#
_entry.id   AF-A0A1M5Z3K2-F1
#
_cell.length_a   1.000
_cell.length_b   1.000
_cell.length_c   1.000
_cell.angle_alpha   90.00
_cell.angle_beta   90.00
_cell.angle_gamma   90.00
#
_symmetry.space_group_name_H-M   'P 1'
#
loop_
_entity.id
_entity.type
_entity.pdbx_description
1 polymer ?
#
loop_
_entity_poly.entity_id
_entity_poly.type
_entity_poly.pdbx_seq_one_letter_code
_entity_poly.pdbx_strand_id
1 'polypeptide(L)' 'MSKKFLIWLMRATKADSKTKDALAEDLRKIGVTTAGIGYVSIVMPQTNIAIGAGSILVISGFTFWLLGLVFTRR' A
#
# COMPACT_ATOMS: atom_id res chain seq x y z
N MET A 1 8.88 -12.90 2.08
CA MET A 1 9.22 -11.49 2.31
C MET A 1 10.75 -11.33 2.26
N SER A 2 11.28 -10.44 1.40
CA SER A 2 12.73 -10.33 1.16
C SER A 2 13.47 -9.67 2.33
N LYS A 3 14.66 -10.17 2.71
CA LYS A 3 15.51 -9.56 3.76
C LYS A 3 15.83 -8.09 3.46
N LYS A 4 15.93 -7.71 2.18
CA LYS A 4 16.16 -6.33 1.75
C LYS A 4 14.99 -5.41 2.12
N PHE A 5 13.76 -5.91 2.03
CA PHE A 5 12.55 -5.16 2.39
C PHE A 5 12.50 -4.89 3.90
N LEU A 6 12.82 -5.88 4.72
CA LEU A 6 12.88 -5.71 6.17
C LEU A 6 13.93 -4.67 6.60
N ILE A 7 15.11 -4.69 5.97
CA ILE A 7 16.17 -3.71 6.24
C ILE A 7 15.72 -2.30 5.84
N TRP A 8 15.07 -2.16 4.68
CA TRP A 8 14.51 -0.89 4.25
C TRP A 8 13.44 -0.38 5.22
N LEU A 9 12.52 -1.25 5.65
CA LEU A 9 11.47 -0.92 6.61
C LEU A 9 12.05 -0.44 7.95
N MET A 10 13.08 -1.12 8.46
CA MET A 10 13.79 -0.73 9.69
C MET A 10 14.52 0.62 9.57
N ARG A 11 14.94 1.01 8.36
CA ARG A 11 15.55 2.34 8.13
C ARG A 11 14.48 3.42 8.03
N ALA A 12 13.37 3.14 7.35
CA ALA A 12 12.24 4.05 7.26
C ALA A 12 11.66 4.39 8.65
N THR A 13 11.59 3.41 9.57
CA THR A 13 11.13 3.66 10.94
C THR A 13 12.11 4.46 11.80
N LYS A 14 13.35 4.70 11.33
CA LYS A 14 14.34 5.56 11.98
C LYS A 14 14.43 6.96 11.36
N ALA A 15 13.66 7.25 10.31
CA ALA A 15 13.62 8.57 9.70
C ALA A 15 13.04 9.63 10.66
N ASP A 16 13.29 10.90 10.33
CA ASP A 16 12.72 12.06 11.02
C ASP A 16 11.18 12.01 11.01
N SER A 17 10.53 12.59 12.04
CA SER A 17 9.07 12.52 12.22
C SER A 17 8.32 13.09 11.02
N LYS A 18 8.78 14.22 10.47
CA LYS A 18 8.17 14.84 9.29
C LYS A 18 8.23 13.93 8.06
N THR A 19 9.34 13.21 7.89
CA THR A 19 9.53 12.27 6.78
C THR A 19 8.67 11.02 6.95
N LYS A 20 8.47 10.55 8.19
CA LYS A 20 7.57 9.43 8.49
C LYS A 20 6.12 9.78 8.22
N ASP A 21 5.68 10.97 8.60
CA ASP A 21 4.31 11.42 8.36
C ASP A 21 4.02 11.57 6.87
N ALA A 22 4.94 12.18 6.12
CA ALA A 22 4.83 12.28 4.66
C ALA A 22 4.79 10.89 4.00
N LEU A 23 5.69 9.99 4.40
CA LEU A 23 5.73 8.62 3.88
C LEU A 23 4.47 7.83 4.25
N ALA A 24 3.96 8.02 5.47
CA ALA A 24 2.74 7.38 5.93
C ALA A 24 1.53 7.82 5.09
N GLU A 25 1.43 9.12 4.82
CA GLU A 25 0.34 9.68 4.02
C GLU A 25 0.42 9.20 2.56
N ASP A 26 1.62 9.18 1.98
CA ASP A 26 1.84 8.66 0.62
C ASP A 26 1.48 7.17 0.53
N LEU A 27 1.91 6.36 1.50
CA LEU A 27 1.57 4.93 1.58
C LEU A 27 0.06 4.70 1.70
N ARG A 28 -0.65 5.55 2.44
CA ARG A 28 -2.11 5.47 2.55
C ARG A 28 -2.80 5.86 1.24
N LYS A 29 -2.35 6.93 0.57
CA LYS A 29 -2.90 7.37 -0.72
C LYS A 29 -2.69 6.31 -1.81
N ILE A 30 -1.48 5.76 -1.91
CA ILE A 30 -1.16 4.68 -2.84
C ILE A 30 -2.02 3.46 -2.50
N GLY A 31 -2.07 3.06 -1.22
CA GLY A 31 -2.85 1.91 -0.78
C GLY A 31 -4.34 2.01 -1.15
N VAL A 32 -4.97 3.16 -0.89
CA VAL A 32 -6.38 3.41 -1.25
C VAL A 32 -6.58 3.42 -2.76
N THR A 33 -5.67 4.05 -3.51
CA THR A 33 -5.75 4.10 -4.98
C THR A 33 -5.64 2.72 -5.59
N THR A 34 -4.63 1.94 -5.20
CA THR A 34 -4.40 0.58 -5.70
C THR A 34 -5.55 -0.36 -5.32
N ALA A 35 -6.06 -0.28 -4.08
CA ALA A 35 -7.20 -1.07 -3.66
C ALA A 35 -8.47 -0.67 -4.43
N GLY A 36 -8.68 0.62 -4.68
CA GLY A 36 -9.79 1.13 -5.48
C GLY A 36 -9.75 0.62 -6.92
N ILE A 37 -8.59 0.67 -7.58
CA ILE A 37 -8.41 0.11 -8.93
C ILE A 37 -8.71 -1.39 -8.95
N GLY A 38 -8.19 -2.13 -7.96
CA GLY A 38 -8.47 -3.55 -7.83
C GLY A 38 -9.96 -3.84 -7.65
N TYR A 39 -10.63 -3.09 -6.79
CA TYR A 39 -12.07 -3.22 -6.53
C TYR A 39 -12.91 -2.92 -7.77
N VAL A 40 -12.63 -1.81 -8.45
CA VAL A 40 -13.31 -1.44 -9.71
C VAL A 40 -13.12 -2.53 -10.76
N SER A 41 -11.94 -3.14 -10.84
CA SER A 41 -11.66 -4.23 -11.80
C SER A 41 -12.47 -5.50 -11.52
N ILE A 42 -12.83 -5.76 -10.26
CA ILE A 42 -13.68 -6.89 -9.86
C ILE A 42 -15.15 -6.59 -10.16
N VAL A 43 -15.61 -5.38 -9.83
CA VAL A 43 -17.02 -4.99 -9.94
C VAL A 43 -17.42 -4.64 -11.37
N MET A 44 -16.49 -4.12 -12.17
CA MET A 44 -16.67 -3.79 -13.58
C MET A 44 -15.92 -4.81 -14.45
N PRO A 45 -16.57 -5.93 -14.84
CA PRO A 45 -15.94 -6.97 -15.67
C PRO A 45 -15.63 -6.51 -17.10
N GLN A 46 -16.06 -5.31 -17.48
CA GLN A 46 -15.74 -4.65 -18.74
C GLN A 46 -14.29 -4.10 -18.76
N THR A 47 -13.59 -4.15 -17.63
CA THR A 47 -12.19 -3.73 -17.53
C THR A 47 -11.27 -4.79 -18.12
N ASN A 48 -10.16 -4.37 -18.73
CA ASN A 48 -9.16 -5.26 -19.32
C ASN A 48 -8.31 -6.00 -18.27
N ILE A 49 -8.72 -5.98 -17.00
CA ILE A 49 -8.01 -6.53 -15.85
C ILE A 49 -8.77 -7.77 -15.39
N ALA A 50 -8.12 -8.93 -15.43
CA ALA A 50 -8.72 -10.17 -14.94
C ALA A 50 -9.09 -10.05 -13.45
N ILE A 51 -10.21 -10.64 -13.03
CA ILE A 51 -10.70 -10.62 -11.64
C ILE A 51 -9.62 -11.09 -10.64
N GLY A 52 -8.80 -12.08 -11.03
CA GLY A 52 -7.67 -12.55 -10.23
C GLY A 52 -6.60 -11.47 -10.01
N ALA A 53 -6.29 -10.68 -11.03
CA ALA A 53 -5.37 -9.55 -10.91
C ALA A 53 -5.98 -8.40 -10.08
N GLY A 54 -7.29 -8.15 -10.23
CA GLY A 54 -8.03 -7.20 -9.39
C GLY A 54 -7.97 -7.56 -7.91
N SER A 55 -8.14 -8.85 -7.58
CA SER A 55 -8.06 -9.35 -6.19
C SER A 55 -6.66 -9.13 -5.57
N ILE A 56 -5.61 -9.34 -6.36
CA ILE A 56 -4.22 -9.08 -5.93
C ILE A 56 -3.99 -7.58 -5.70
N LEU A 57 -4.56 -6.72 -6.53
CA LEU A 57 -4.49 -5.26 -6.36
C LEU A 57 -5.20 -4.78 -5.09
N VAL A 58 -6.35 -5.38 -4.75
CA VAL A 58 -7.04 -5.10 -3.48
C VAL A 58 -6.17 -5.47 -2.29
N ILE A 59 -5.61 -6.68 -2.26
CA ILE A 59 -4.78 -7.17 -1.16
C ILE A 59 -3.50 -6.33 -1.01
N SER A 60 -2.83 -6.01 -2.12
CA SER A 60 -1.61 -5.20 -2.12
C SER A 60 -1.88 -3.76 -1.68
N GLY A 61 -2.96 -3.14 -2.17
CA GLY A 61 -3.40 -1.82 -1.74
C GLY A 61 -3.68 -1.77 -0.23
N PHE A 62 -4.36 -2.78 0.31
CA PHE A 62 -4.60 -2.88 1.74
C PHE A 62 -3.30 -3.03 2.55
N THR A 63 -2.32 -3.78 2.01
CA THR A 63 -1.00 -3.93 2.63
C THR A 63 -0.25 -2.60 2.71
N PHE A 64 -0.26 -1.79 1.63
CA PHE A 64 0.35 -0.46 1.64
C PHE A 64 -0.35 0.50 2.61
N TRP A 65 -1.68 0.42 2.69
CA TRP A 65 -2.45 1.23 3.63
C TRP A 65 -2.12 0.89 5.09
N LEU A 66 -2.01 -0.40 5.42
CA LEU A 66 -1.58 -0.87 6.74
C LEU A 66 -0.14 -0.43 7.06
N LEU A 67 0.78 -0.47 6.09
CA LEU A 67 2.14 0.03 6.28
C LEU A 67 2.11 1.53 6.61
N GLY A 68 1.31 2.33 5.89
CA GLY A 68 1.13 3.74 6.21
C GLY A 68 0.65 3.98 7.65
N LEU A 69 -0.31 3.18 8.14
CA LEU A 69 -0.76 3.26 9.54
C LEU A 69 0.34 2.95 10.56
N VAL A 70 1.25 2.01 10.25
CA VAL A 70 2.40 1.70 11.11
C VAL A 70 3.36 2.89 11.20
N PHE A 71 3.48 3.69 10.13
CA PHE A 71 4.33 4.89 10.14
C PHE A 71 3.68 6.11 10.81
N THR A 72 2.34 6.23 10.81
CA THR A 72 1.62 7.34 11.47
C THR A 72 1.66 7.29 13.00
N ARG A 73 1.93 6.12 13.61
CA ARG A 73 1.97 5.97 15.07
C ARG A 73 3.41 5.84 15.57
N ARG A 74 4.09 6.96 15.80
CA ARG A 74 5.11 7.15 16.85
C ARG A 74 5.61 8.59 16.93
#